data_AF-T1G4F2-F1
#
_entry.id   AF-T1G4F2-F1
#
_cell.length_a   1.000
_cell.length_b   1.000
_cell.length_c   1.000
_cell.angle_alpha   90.00
_cell.angle_beta   90.00
_cell.angle_gamma   90.00
#
_symmetry.space_group_name_H-M   'P 1'
#
loop_
_entity.id
_entity.type
_entity.pdbx_description
1 polymer ?
#
loop_
_entity_poly.entity_id
_entity_poly.type
_entity_poly.pdbx_seq_one_letter_code
_entity_poly.pdbx_strand_id
1 'polypeptide(L)'
;MLCFFLLSSLQVLSWGRHQVCHLHLHHLLHHPHQIEGVLYEETLEAESDLVYKFEWDKRNTYNQKVYGKVPVIVSVGYEYIGCSDVIHWDKLTTSLWAHDSGDVGGWSVSAYHVFNFNQDIIHRGDGTNHFLANSPLQHTTILNDVTQSSSSFPSSTSSSSSSPPSSSASSASEPQRLYGPMALAAGRDGSLYVGTWGFIKRVDSGKTDVANILQMSYSDPPYNYYITMSPVDGKLYISKQQELKILRIKTMGPVRDLSRNFEVIAGTGEQCYHGDLNRCGDSKSALKAKLSYPKGITINKDGVMFIADGTNIRTISNSGIIDTFIGFQDGPKLFRPIDCYRDVPLRRVTLHWPTSLAINPLDDS
;
A
#
# COMPACT_ATOMS: atom_id res chain seq x y z
N MET A 1 -41.65 17.04 -25.77
CA MET A 1 -40.74 15.88 -25.84
C MET A 1 -39.72 16.07 -24.73
N LEU A 2 -39.91 15.39 -23.60
CA LEU A 2 -39.10 15.57 -22.39
C LEU A 2 -37.68 15.06 -22.64
N CYS A 3 -36.69 15.94 -22.48
CA CYS A 3 -35.28 15.61 -22.44
C CYS A 3 -34.99 14.90 -21.12
N PHE A 4 -34.77 13.59 -21.15
CA PHE A 4 -34.22 12.87 -20.00
C PHE A 4 -32.74 13.24 -19.86
N PHE A 5 -32.43 14.11 -18.90
CA PHE A 5 -31.06 14.22 -18.40
C PHE A 5 -30.77 12.97 -17.56
N LEU A 6 -29.97 12.05 -18.10
CA LEU A 6 -29.40 10.94 -17.33
C LEU A 6 -28.35 11.51 -16.37
N LEU A 7 -28.82 11.92 -15.19
CA LEU A 7 -27.99 12.17 -14.01
C LEU A 7 -27.47 10.82 -13.49
N SER A 8 -26.16 10.73 -13.29
CA SER A 8 -25.54 9.59 -12.64
C SER A 8 -25.83 9.67 -11.14
N SER A 9 -26.79 8.88 -10.65
CA SER A 9 -27.16 8.84 -9.25
C SER A 9 -26.36 7.79 -8.49
N LEU A 10 -25.78 8.14 -7.34
CA LEU A 10 -25.24 7.19 -6.38
C LEU A 10 -26.23 6.96 -5.25
N GLN A 11 -26.50 5.71 -4.89
CA GLN A 11 -27.23 5.35 -3.67
C GLN A 11 -26.25 4.84 -2.62
N VAL A 12 -26.21 5.48 -1.46
CA VAL A 12 -25.45 5.01 -0.30
C VAL A 12 -26.44 4.37 0.67
N LEU A 13 -26.24 3.09 0.99
CA LEU A 13 -27.02 2.35 1.98
C LEU A 13 -26.18 2.23 3.25
N SER A 14 -26.62 2.82 4.36
CA SER A 14 -25.91 2.70 5.64
C SER A 14 -26.30 1.40 6.37
N TRP A 15 -25.33 0.59 6.77
CA TRP A 15 -25.50 -0.51 7.71
C TRP A 15 -24.50 -0.30 8.87
N GLY A 16 -24.87 0.53 9.85
CA GLY A 16 -24.01 0.77 11.01
C GLY A 16 -23.92 -0.46 11.92
N ARG A 17 -22.73 -1.03 12.12
CA ARG A 17 -22.43 -2.04 13.15
C ARG A 17 -21.17 -1.66 13.93
N HIS A 18 -21.26 -0.62 14.74
CA HIS A 18 -20.23 -0.29 15.74
C HIS A 18 -20.88 -0.08 17.11
N GLN A 19 -20.37 -0.75 18.13
CA GLN A 19 -21.04 -0.93 19.44
C GLN A 19 -20.12 -0.56 20.61
N VAL A 20 -19.42 0.58 20.53
CA VAL A 20 -18.58 1.07 21.65
C VAL A 20 -19.31 2.07 22.55
N CYS A 21 -20.47 2.61 22.16
CA CYS A 21 -21.32 3.42 23.04
C CYS A 21 -22.79 3.02 22.90
N HIS A 22 -23.43 2.67 24.02
CA HIS A 22 -24.86 2.37 24.05
C HIS A 22 -25.68 3.61 24.47
N LEU A 23 -26.79 3.78 23.74
CA LEU A 23 -28.05 4.49 24.04
C LEU A 23 -28.25 5.91 23.49
N HIS A 24 -29.31 5.97 22.66
CA HIS A 24 -29.99 7.09 22.00
C HIS A 24 -29.31 7.64 20.73
N LEU A 25 -29.90 7.28 19.57
CA LEU A 25 -29.55 7.79 18.24
C LEU A 25 -30.15 9.20 18.08
N HIS A 26 -29.31 10.23 18.13
CA HIS A 26 -29.46 11.43 17.31
C HIS A 26 -28.10 11.61 16.65
N HIS A 27 -27.92 11.05 15.45
CA HIS A 27 -26.64 11.08 14.72
C HIS A 27 -26.61 12.26 13.78
N LEU A 28 -25.49 12.97 13.76
CA LEU A 28 -25.09 13.78 12.62
C LEU A 28 -24.26 12.88 11.70
N LEU A 29 -24.69 12.75 10.45
CA LEU A 29 -24.10 11.82 9.49
C LEU A 29 -23.40 12.62 8.40
N HIS A 30 -22.06 12.63 8.43
CA HIS A 30 -21.24 13.44 7.54
C HIS A 30 -20.89 12.68 6.26
N HIS A 31 -21.11 13.30 5.10
CA HIS A 31 -20.78 12.74 3.78
C HIS A 31 -19.81 13.62 2.99
N PRO A 32 -18.48 13.55 3.23
CA PRO A 32 -17.50 14.13 2.34
C PRO A 32 -17.32 13.23 1.11
N HIS A 33 -17.63 13.78 -0.07
CA HIS A 33 -17.31 13.20 -1.37
C HIS A 33 -16.21 14.01 -2.05
N GLN A 34 -15.12 13.37 -2.48
CA GLN A 34 -14.11 14.02 -3.31
C GLN A 34 -14.23 13.54 -4.76
N ILE A 35 -14.57 14.47 -5.66
CA ILE A 35 -14.74 14.21 -7.11
C ILE A 35 -13.97 15.28 -7.88
N GLU A 36 -12.88 14.91 -8.55
CA GLU A 36 -12.11 15.83 -9.41
C GLU A 36 -11.76 17.16 -8.70
N GLY A 37 -11.44 17.06 -7.41
CA GLY A 37 -11.07 18.16 -6.52
C GLY A 37 -12.22 18.85 -5.77
N VAL A 38 -13.48 18.57 -6.11
CA VAL A 38 -14.63 19.14 -5.39
C VAL A 38 -14.94 18.29 -4.17
N LEU A 39 -15.02 18.94 -3.01
CA LEU A 39 -15.47 18.35 -1.75
C LEU A 39 -16.92 18.75 -1.50
N TYR A 40 -17.82 17.77 -1.46
CA TYR A 40 -19.20 17.96 -1.04
C TYR A 40 -19.36 17.44 0.37
N GLU A 41 -19.92 18.23 1.29
CA GLU A 41 -20.18 17.83 2.67
C GLU A 41 -21.64 18.10 3.02
N GLU A 42 -22.32 17.07 3.49
CA GLU A 42 -23.65 17.20 4.10
C GLU A 42 -23.68 16.52 5.46
N THR A 43 -24.52 17.05 6.35
CA THR A 43 -24.76 16.51 7.69
C THR A 43 -26.24 16.19 7.81
N LEU A 44 -26.56 14.93 8.07
CA LEU A 44 -27.94 14.43 8.15
C LEU A 44 -28.28 14.02 9.58
N GLU A 45 -29.54 14.18 9.99
CA GLU A 45 -30.02 13.61 11.25
C GLU A 45 -30.22 12.09 11.14
N ALA A 46 -30.04 11.37 12.24
CA ALA A 46 -30.25 9.92 12.28
C ALA A 46 -31.69 9.54 11.98
N GLU A 47 -31.87 8.74 10.94
CA GLU A 47 -33.12 8.06 10.64
C GLU A 47 -32.88 6.58 10.34
N SER A 48 -33.88 5.75 10.60
CA SER A 48 -33.87 4.35 10.16
C SER A 48 -33.93 4.28 8.64
N ASP A 49 -33.11 3.42 8.03
CA ASP A 49 -33.05 3.23 6.58
C ASP A 49 -32.74 4.52 5.80
N LEU A 50 -31.89 5.39 6.38
CA LEU A 50 -31.45 6.62 5.74
C LEU A 50 -30.75 6.31 4.40
N VAL A 51 -31.23 6.94 3.33
CA VAL A 51 -30.64 6.86 1.99
C VAL A 51 -30.39 8.26 1.48
N TYR A 52 -29.11 8.57 1.26
CA TYR A 52 -28.70 9.80 0.59
C TYR A 52 -28.44 9.52 -0.90
N LYS A 53 -28.96 10.39 -1.76
CA LYS A 53 -28.77 10.36 -3.20
C LYS A 53 -27.95 11.55 -3.62
N PHE A 54 -26.75 11.26 -4.13
CA PHE A 54 -25.85 12.28 -4.64
C PHE A 54 -26.00 12.42 -6.15
N GLU A 55 -26.12 13.66 -6.62
CA GLU A 55 -26.17 14.02 -8.04
C GLU A 55 -24.94 14.87 -8.39
N TRP A 56 -24.28 14.52 -9.49
CA TRP A 56 -23.10 15.25 -9.97
C TRP A 56 -23.37 15.86 -11.34
N ASP A 57 -22.96 17.12 -11.49
CA ASP A 57 -23.08 17.88 -12.74
C ASP A 57 -22.04 17.49 -13.81
N LYS A 58 -21.18 16.51 -13.51
CA LYS A 58 -20.13 15.97 -14.40
C LYS A 58 -19.02 16.98 -14.70
N ARG A 59 -18.79 17.92 -13.78
CA ARG A 59 -17.74 18.94 -13.89
C ARG A 59 -16.73 18.85 -12.76
N ASN A 60 -15.52 19.32 -13.04
CA ASN A 60 -14.45 19.44 -12.03
C ASN A 60 -14.52 20.78 -11.29
N THR A 61 -13.62 20.98 -10.34
CA THR A 61 -13.48 22.21 -9.53
C THR A 61 -13.31 23.49 -10.35
N TYR A 62 -12.80 23.38 -11.58
CA TYR A 62 -12.60 24.49 -12.50
C TYR A 62 -13.77 24.67 -13.47
N ASN A 63 -14.92 24.04 -13.20
CA ASN A 63 -16.13 24.05 -14.02
C ASN A 63 -15.93 23.46 -15.44
N GLN A 64 -14.88 22.64 -15.64
CA GLN A 64 -14.62 21.96 -16.90
C GLN A 64 -15.36 20.63 -16.94
N LYS A 65 -15.81 20.24 -18.14
CA LYS A 65 -16.47 18.94 -18.35
C LYS A 65 -15.49 17.81 -18.10
N VAL A 66 -15.93 16.82 -17.34
CA VAL A 66 -15.23 15.57 -17.11
C VAL A 66 -15.87 14.49 -17.99
N TYR A 67 -15.06 13.58 -18.51
CA TYR A 67 -15.50 12.55 -19.44
C TYR A 67 -15.26 11.15 -18.88
N GLY A 68 -16.07 10.19 -19.34
CA GLY A 68 -16.00 8.76 -19.01
C GLY A 68 -16.13 8.42 -17.53
N LYS A 69 -15.31 7.51 -17.01
CA LYS A 69 -15.48 6.90 -15.67
C LYS A 69 -14.57 7.56 -14.62
N VAL A 70 -15.16 8.07 -13.56
CA VAL A 70 -14.45 8.83 -12.51
C VAL A 70 -14.51 8.09 -11.18
N PRO A 71 -13.37 7.81 -10.51
CA PRO A 71 -13.38 7.25 -9.17
C PRO A 71 -13.85 8.30 -8.16
N VAL A 72 -14.65 7.86 -7.18
CA VAL A 72 -15.21 8.71 -6.12
C VAL A 72 -14.90 8.07 -4.78
N ILE A 73 -14.40 8.88 -3.86
CA ILE A 73 -14.26 8.49 -2.45
C ILE A 73 -15.52 8.97 -1.73
N VAL A 74 -16.22 8.04 -1.10
CA VAL A 74 -17.37 8.27 -0.23
C VAL A 74 -16.91 8.03 1.18
N SER A 75 -17.04 9.02 2.06
CA SER A 75 -16.84 8.78 3.50
C SER A 75 -18.17 8.92 4.22
N VAL A 76 -18.42 8.06 5.21
CA VAL A 76 -19.61 8.07 6.05
C VAL A 76 -19.15 8.19 7.49
N GLY A 77 -19.52 9.30 8.13
CA GLY A 77 -19.18 9.58 9.53
C GLY A 77 -20.33 9.27 10.48
N TYR A 78 -20.07 8.54 11.56
CA TYR A 78 -21.02 8.28 12.65
C TYR A 78 -20.58 8.99 13.93
N GLU A 79 -21.36 9.97 14.37
CA GLU A 79 -21.18 10.65 15.66
C GLU A 79 -22.16 10.06 16.70
N TYR A 80 -21.66 9.67 17.88
CA TYR A 80 -22.48 9.03 18.93
C TYR A 80 -22.65 9.95 20.14
N ILE A 81 -23.85 9.93 20.74
CA ILE A 81 -24.11 10.63 22.00
C ILE A 81 -23.18 10.11 23.10
N GLY A 82 -22.49 11.01 23.79
CA GLY A 82 -21.49 10.69 24.82
C GLY A 82 -20.05 10.57 24.31
N CYS A 83 -19.83 10.76 23.00
CA CYS A 83 -18.51 10.81 22.34
C CYS A 83 -18.46 11.95 21.31
N SER A 84 -18.90 13.16 21.67
CA SER A 84 -18.99 14.31 20.76
C SER A 84 -17.65 14.75 20.15
N ASP A 85 -16.53 14.28 20.69
CA ASP A 85 -15.20 14.66 20.23
C ASP A 85 -14.65 13.69 19.15
N VAL A 86 -15.36 12.60 18.83
CA VAL A 86 -14.89 11.55 17.91
C VAL A 86 -15.99 11.11 16.95
N ILE A 87 -15.73 11.32 15.65
CA ILE A 87 -16.56 10.80 14.56
C ILE A 87 -15.90 9.52 14.01
N HIS A 88 -16.67 8.44 13.94
CA HIS A 88 -16.22 7.19 13.34
C HIS A 88 -16.42 7.24 11.83
N TRP A 89 -15.34 7.14 11.06
CA TRP A 89 -15.37 7.28 9.61
C TRP A 89 -15.17 5.94 8.90
N ASP A 90 -16.11 5.60 8.01
CA ASP A 90 -15.96 4.54 7.02
C ASP A 90 -15.69 5.18 5.65
N LYS A 91 -14.66 4.72 4.95
CA LYS A 91 -14.35 5.17 3.59
C LYS A 91 -14.57 4.06 2.59
N LEU A 92 -15.20 4.42 1.48
CA LEU A 92 -15.54 3.54 0.37
C LEU A 92 -15.10 4.20 -0.94
N THR A 93 -14.62 3.38 -1.87
CA THR A 93 -14.33 3.83 -3.23
C THR A 93 -15.37 3.25 -4.18
N THR A 94 -15.92 4.11 -5.02
CA THR A 94 -16.84 3.74 -6.08
C THR A 94 -16.49 4.53 -7.34
N SER A 95 -17.32 4.44 -8.37
CA SER A 95 -17.10 5.17 -9.62
C SER A 95 -18.40 5.72 -10.19
N LEU A 96 -18.35 6.94 -10.73
CA LEU A 96 -19.45 7.59 -11.41
C LEU A 96 -19.19 7.74 -12.91
N TRP A 97 -20.29 7.86 -13.65
CA TRP A 97 -20.26 8.15 -15.09
C TRP A 97 -20.38 9.65 -15.34
N ALA A 98 -19.42 10.20 -16.11
CA ALA A 98 -19.36 11.59 -16.50
C ALA A 98 -19.97 11.80 -17.91
N HIS A 99 -19.47 12.75 -18.69
CA HIS A 99 -19.91 12.96 -20.07
C HIS A 99 -19.34 11.90 -21.03
N ASP A 100 -20.13 11.52 -22.02
CA ASP A 100 -19.66 10.80 -23.20
C ASP A 100 -18.96 11.76 -24.18
N SER A 101 -18.02 11.26 -24.98
CA SER A 101 -17.43 12.03 -26.08
C SER A 101 -18.40 12.09 -27.26
N GLY A 102 -18.81 13.30 -27.65
CA GLY A 102 -19.66 13.55 -28.81
C GLY A 102 -19.03 14.61 -29.71
N ASP A 103 -19.04 14.37 -31.03
CA ASP A 103 -18.19 15.10 -31.99
C ASP A 103 -18.97 16.19 -32.74
N VAL A 104 -20.23 15.91 -33.13
CA VAL A 104 -21.01 16.82 -34.00
C VAL A 104 -22.30 17.26 -33.31
N GLY A 105 -22.27 18.37 -32.58
CA GLY A 105 -23.48 18.95 -31.97
C GLY A 105 -24.17 18.03 -30.96
N GLY A 106 -23.42 17.12 -30.32
CA GLY A 106 -23.95 16.11 -29.41
C GLY A 106 -24.32 14.78 -30.07
N TRP A 107 -24.17 14.65 -31.39
CA TRP A 107 -24.33 13.41 -32.13
C TRP A 107 -22.98 12.72 -32.37
N SER A 108 -23.03 11.40 -32.53
CA SER A 108 -21.93 10.57 -33.00
C SER A 108 -22.21 10.04 -34.40
N VAL A 109 -21.16 9.87 -35.20
CA VAL A 109 -21.25 9.22 -36.52
C VAL A 109 -20.90 7.74 -36.34
N SER A 110 -21.75 6.82 -36.79
CA SER A 110 -21.60 5.38 -36.55
C SER A 110 -20.23 4.81 -36.94
N ALA A 111 -19.64 5.31 -38.03
CA ALA A 111 -18.32 4.89 -38.51
C ALA A 111 -17.13 5.54 -37.77
N TYR A 112 -17.38 6.53 -36.92
CA TYR A 112 -16.36 7.27 -36.17
C TYR A 112 -16.30 6.78 -34.72
N HIS A 113 -15.10 6.55 -34.20
CA HIS A 113 -14.90 6.02 -32.85
C HIS A 113 -13.80 6.83 -32.16
N VAL A 114 -13.94 7.05 -30.85
CA VAL A 114 -12.98 7.82 -30.05
C VAL A 114 -12.40 6.92 -28.98
N PHE A 115 -11.08 6.85 -28.92
CA PHE A 115 -10.37 6.15 -27.86
C PHE A 115 -9.92 7.13 -26.77
N ASN A 116 -10.41 6.94 -25.55
CA ASN A 116 -9.98 7.66 -24.36
C ASN A 116 -8.91 6.85 -23.63
N PHE A 117 -7.65 7.21 -23.85
CA PHE A 117 -6.48 6.51 -23.32
C PHE A 117 -6.30 6.69 -21.80
N ASN A 118 -6.84 7.74 -21.19
CA ASN A 118 -6.71 7.96 -19.75
C ASN A 118 -7.60 7.02 -18.93
N GLN A 119 -8.68 6.53 -19.53
CA GLN A 119 -9.70 5.72 -18.85
C GLN A 119 -9.85 4.33 -19.49
N ASP A 120 -9.07 4.04 -20.53
CA ASP A 120 -9.12 2.77 -21.26
C ASP A 120 -10.53 2.44 -21.80
N ILE A 121 -11.18 3.45 -22.39
CA ILE A 121 -12.54 3.36 -22.95
C ILE A 121 -12.51 3.64 -24.45
N ILE A 122 -13.14 2.76 -25.23
CA ILE A 122 -13.45 3.00 -26.64
C ILE A 122 -14.91 3.42 -26.75
N HIS A 123 -15.15 4.67 -27.11
CA HIS A 123 -16.46 5.21 -27.44
C HIS A 123 -16.75 4.95 -28.92
N ARG A 124 -17.62 4.01 -29.23
CA ARG A 124 -18.01 3.72 -30.61
C ARG A 124 -19.14 4.66 -31.01
N GLY A 125 -19.06 5.20 -32.22
CA GLY A 125 -20.06 6.12 -32.73
C GLY A 125 -21.44 5.51 -33.01
N ASP A 126 -21.60 4.19 -32.88
CA ASP A 126 -22.90 3.52 -32.79
C ASP A 126 -23.58 3.71 -31.42
N GLY A 127 -22.92 4.39 -30.48
CA GLY A 127 -23.39 4.68 -29.12
C GLY A 127 -22.92 3.66 -28.07
N THR A 128 -22.20 2.60 -28.46
CA THR A 128 -21.71 1.60 -27.52
C THR A 128 -20.33 1.98 -26.94
N ASN A 129 -20.15 1.74 -25.64
CA ASN A 129 -18.89 1.95 -24.94
C ASN A 129 -18.23 0.60 -24.65
N HIS A 130 -16.97 0.43 -25.05
CA HIS A 130 -16.18 -0.77 -24.78
C HIS A 130 -15.07 -0.46 -23.78
N PHE A 131 -15.12 -1.12 -22.62
CA PHE A 131 -14.21 -0.91 -21.50
C PHE A 131 -13.06 -1.90 -21.57
N LEU A 132 -11.86 -1.43 -21.91
CA LEU A 132 -10.68 -2.30 -21.95
C LEU A 132 -10.29 -2.79 -20.55
N ALA A 133 -10.57 -2.01 -19.51
CA ALA A 133 -10.37 -2.41 -18.11
C ALA A 133 -11.19 -3.65 -17.69
N ASN A 134 -12.29 -3.97 -18.38
CA ASN A 134 -13.08 -5.18 -18.12
C ASN A 134 -12.57 -6.40 -18.91
N SER A 135 -11.56 -6.22 -19.77
CA SER A 135 -10.90 -7.32 -20.46
C SER A 135 -10.13 -8.18 -19.46
N PRO A 136 -9.92 -9.47 -19.76
CA PRO A 136 -9.13 -10.34 -18.88
C PRO A 136 -7.73 -9.74 -18.65
N LEU A 137 -7.31 -9.76 -17.38
CA LEU A 137 -5.99 -9.28 -16.97
C LEU A 137 -4.90 -10.02 -17.74
N GLN A 138 -3.97 -9.26 -18.31
CA GLN A 138 -2.80 -9.81 -19.01
C GLN A 138 -1.61 -9.86 -18.05
N HIS A 139 -0.98 -11.03 -17.95
CA HIS A 139 0.23 -11.23 -17.17
C HIS A 139 1.47 -11.09 -18.07
N THR A 140 2.41 -10.23 -17.68
CA THR A 140 3.66 -10.02 -18.42
C THR A 140 4.85 -10.17 -17.48
N THR A 141 5.96 -10.68 -18.02
CA THR A 141 7.21 -10.83 -17.26
C THR A 141 8.03 -9.54 -17.37
N ILE A 142 8.23 -8.85 -16.24
CA ILE A 142 8.99 -7.60 -16.18
C ILE A 142 10.49 -7.85 -15.95
N LEU A 143 10.83 -8.88 -15.18
CA LEU A 143 12.22 -9.21 -14.86
C LEU A 143 12.37 -10.74 -14.83
N ASN A 144 13.38 -11.26 -15.52
CA ASN A 144 13.71 -12.68 -15.56
C ASN A 144 15.23 -12.90 -15.46
N ASP A 145 15.62 -14.16 -15.32
CA ASP A 145 17.04 -14.58 -15.24
C ASP A 145 17.79 -14.41 -16.58
N VAL A 146 17.03 -14.34 -17.67
CA VAL A 146 17.52 -14.30 -19.05
C VAL A 146 17.04 -13.00 -19.69
N THR A 147 17.69 -11.87 -19.40
CA THR A 147 17.96 -10.80 -20.38
C THR A 147 18.64 -9.59 -19.73
N GLN A 148 19.88 -9.33 -20.14
CA GLN A 148 20.15 -8.19 -21.03
C GLN A 148 21.20 -8.60 -22.06
N SER A 149 20.73 -9.17 -23.17
CA SER A 149 21.38 -9.02 -24.48
C SER A 149 20.29 -9.24 -25.52
N SER A 150 20.00 -8.17 -26.26
CA SER A 150 19.10 -8.21 -27.40
C SER A 150 19.57 -9.23 -28.44
N SER A 151 18.58 -9.91 -29.02
CA SER A 151 18.61 -10.77 -30.22
C SER A 151 18.78 -12.29 -29.98
N SER A 152 17.76 -13.00 -30.47
CA SER A 152 17.74 -14.41 -30.87
C SER A 152 17.47 -15.43 -29.76
N PHE A 153 16.33 -16.12 -29.90
CA PHE A 153 16.13 -17.48 -29.37
C PHE A 153 17.34 -18.35 -29.73
N PRO A 154 17.82 -19.18 -28.79
CA PRO A 154 17.49 -20.59 -28.94
C PRO A 154 17.20 -21.32 -27.63
N SER A 155 16.56 -22.46 -27.83
CA SER A 155 16.18 -23.50 -26.88
C SER A 155 17.35 -24.19 -26.17
N SER A 156 16.99 -24.74 -25.00
CA SER A 156 17.47 -25.98 -24.38
C SER A 156 18.64 -25.92 -23.39
N THR A 157 18.29 -26.43 -22.18
CA THR A 157 19.08 -27.25 -21.26
C THR A 157 20.53 -26.86 -20.95
N SER A 158 20.77 -26.45 -19.70
CA SER A 158 21.71 -27.17 -18.83
C SER A 158 21.47 -26.84 -17.36
N SER A 159 21.26 -27.90 -16.59
CA SER A 159 21.49 -27.97 -15.16
C SER A 159 22.97 -27.76 -14.86
N SER A 160 23.33 -26.91 -13.90
CA SER A 160 24.43 -27.20 -12.95
C SER A 160 24.62 -26.13 -11.87
N SER A 161 24.79 -26.64 -10.66
CA SER A 161 25.62 -26.15 -9.55
C SER A 161 25.40 -24.74 -8.97
N SER A 162 24.86 -24.78 -7.76
CA SER A 162 25.04 -23.86 -6.64
C SER A 162 26.49 -23.40 -6.44
N SER A 163 26.76 -22.11 -6.67
CA SER A 163 27.67 -21.21 -5.92
C SER A 163 27.68 -19.83 -6.59
N PRO A 164 27.60 -18.70 -5.85
CA PRO A 164 27.79 -17.38 -6.43
C PRO A 164 29.28 -17.13 -6.74
N PRO A 165 29.64 -16.54 -7.91
CA PRO A 165 31.03 -16.26 -8.24
C PRO A 165 31.55 -15.07 -7.43
N SER A 166 32.80 -15.18 -7.01
CA SER A 166 33.57 -14.13 -6.35
C SER A 166 34.06 -13.08 -7.34
N SER A 167 33.81 -11.81 -7.01
CA SER A 167 34.58 -10.61 -7.38
C SER A 167 35.24 -10.55 -8.77
N SER A 168 34.67 -9.77 -9.69
CA SER A 168 35.46 -8.82 -10.48
C SER A 168 34.54 -7.85 -11.24
N ALA A 169 35.16 -6.74 -11.63
CA ALA A 169 34.63 -5.51 -12.18
C ALA A 169 33.40 -5.60 -13.10
N SER A 170 32.58 -4.56 -12.97
CA SER A 170 31.54 -4.12 -13.91
C SER A 170 31.93 -4.38 -15.37
N SER A 171 31.26 -5.35 -15.99
CA SER A 171 31.05 -5.36 -17.44
C SER A 171 29.54 -5.34 -17.69
N ALA A 172 29.12 -4.41 -18.55
CA ALA A 172 27.73 -4.13 -18.87
C ALA A 172 27.15 -5.18 -19.82
N SER A 173 27.10 -6.45 -19.39
CA SER A 173 26.41 -7.54 -20.11
C SER A 173 26.38 -8.89 -19.38
N GLU A 174 26.61 -8.98 -18.06
CA GLU A 174 26.28 -10.23 -17.37
C GLU A 174 24.76 -10.30 -17.10
N PRO A 175 24.08 -11.42 -17.42
CA PRO A 175 22.67 -11.60 -17.11
C PRO A 175 22.49 -11.43 -15.60
N GLN A 176 21.74 -10.39 -15.22
CA GLN A 176 21.52 -10.00 -13.85
C GLN A 176 20.60 -11.00 -13.15
N ARG A 177 21.15 -12.17 -12.83
CA ARG A 177 20.37 -13.32 -12.37
C ARG A 177 19.47 -13.00 -11.19
N LEU A 178 18.24 -13.50 -11.25
CA LEU A 178 17.17 -13.27 -10.29
C LEU A 178 17.14 -14.43 -9.29
N TYR A 179 18.07 -14.42 -8.34
CA TYR A 179 18.16 -15.48 -7.34
C TYR A 179 17.18 -15.23 -6.19
N GLY A 180 16.07 -15.95 -6.21
CA GLY A 180 15.09 -15.99 -5.11
C GLY A 180 14.52 -14.60 -4.80
N PRO A 181 13.62 -14.04 -5.63
CA PRO A 181 12.90 -12.83 -5.27
C PRO A 181 12.04 -13.09 -4.02
N MET A 182 12.26 -12.32 -2.96
CA MET A 182 11.62 -12.52 -1.64
C MET A 182 10.75 -11.34 -1.22
N ALA A 183 11.08 -10.14 -1.69
CA ALA A 183 10.43 -8.92 -1.25
C ALA A 183 10.28 -7.93 -2.41
N LEU A 184 9.20 -7.15 -2.40
CA LEU A 184 8.88 -6.14 -3.40
C LEU A 184 8.45 -4.85 -2.72
N ALA A 185 8.85 -3.71 -3.27
CA ALA A 185 8.32 -2.40 -2.88
C ALA A 185 8.26 -1.47 -4.10
N ALA A 186 7.20 -0.66 -4.16
CA ALA A 186 7.08 0.39 -5.17
C ALA A 186 7.75 1.69 -4.69
N GLY A 187 8.45 2.36 -5.59
CA GLY A 187 8.99 3.70 -5.41
C GLY A 187 7.99 4.78 -5.79
N ARG A 188 8.18 5.98 -5.24
CA ARG A 188 7.36 7.16 -5.61
C ARG A 188 7.60 7.65 -7.03
N ASP A 189 8.77 7.33 -7.58
CA ASP A 189 9.18 7.61 -8.95
C ASP A 189 8.66 6.57 -9.95
N GLY A 190 7.82 5.62 -9.49
CA GLY A 190 7.35 4.50 -10.32
C GLY A 190 8.34 3.36 -10.47
N SER A 191 9.54 3.46 -9.86
CA SER A 191 10.50 2.34 -9.83
C SER A 191 9.96 1.16 -9.03
N LEU A 192 10.41 -0.05 -9.37
CA LEU A 192 10.15 -1.26 -8.58
C LEU A 192 11.44 -1.71 -7.89
N TYR A 193 11.38 -1.90 -6.58
CA TYR A 193 12.47 -2.44 -5.78
C TYR A 193 12.24 -3.93 -5.56
N VAL A 194 13.22 -4.73 -5.94
CA VAL A 194 13.17 -6.19 -5.88
C VAL A 194 14.25 -6.67 -4.92
N GLY A 195 13.83 -7.26 -3.82
CA GLY A 195 14.70 -7.95 -2.89
C GLY A 195 14.97 -9.37 -3.36
N THR A 196 16.23 -9.66 -3.71
CA THR A 196 16.73 -11.01 -4.01
C THR A 196 17.61 -11.52 -2.88
N TRP A 197 18.00 -12.79 -2.88
CA TRP A 197 18.87 -13.32 -1.82
C TRP A 197 20.19 -12.55 -1.66
N GLY A 198 20.83 -12.15 -2.77
CA GLY A 198 22.15 -11.49 -2.73
C GLY A 198 22.12 -9.97 -2.87
N PHE A 199 21.07 -9.38 -3.45
CA PHE A 199 21.02 -7.96 -3.76
C PHE A 199 19.62 -7.36 -3.61
N ILE A 200 19.56 -6.08 -3.26
CA ILE A 200 18.39 -5.26 -3.60
C ILE A 200 18.63 -4.66 -4.98
N LYS A 201 17.68 -4.87 -5.87
CA LYS A 201 17.66 -4.33 -7.23
C LYS A 201 16.62 -3.22 -7.33
N ARG A 202 16.93 -2.16 -8.06
CA ARG A 202 15.99 -1.14 -8.52
C ARG A 202 15.74 -1.35 -10.01
N VAL A 203 14.49 -1.55 -10.38
CA VAL A 203 13.99 -1.55 -11.75
C VAL A 203 13.39 -0.18 -12.01
N ASP A 204 13.83 0.49 -13.06
CA ASP A 204 13.34 1.82 -13.40
C ASP A 204 11.84 1.81 -13.78
N SER A 205 11.19 2.98 -13.71
CA SER A 205 9.80 3.18 -14.14
C SER A 205 9.52 2.72 -15.58
N GLY A 206 10.50 2.86 -16.48
CA GLY A 206 10.43 2.38 -17.85
C GLY A 206 10.58 0.86 -18.00
N LYS A 207 10.93 0.15 -16.91
CA LYS A 207 11.14 -1.31 -16.86
C LYS A 207 12.26 -1.83 -17.77
N THR A 208 13.14 -0.94 -18.25
CA THR A 208 14.26 -1.30 -19.13
C THR A 208 15.55 -1.52 -18.36
N ASP A 209 15.79 -0.69 -17.34
CA ASP A 209 17.07 -0.64 -16.64
C ASP A 209 16.95 -1.22 -15.23
N VAL A 210 17.96 -2.02 -14.86
CA VAL A 210 18.04 -2.72 -13.58
C VAL A 210 19.38 -2.45 -12.94
N ALA A 211 19.38 -1.85 -11.75
CA ALA A 211 20.59 -1.53 -11.00
C ALA A 211 20.58 -2.22 -9.63
N ASN A 212 21.72 -2.78 -9.23
CA ASN A 212 21.92 -3.21 -7.84
C ASN A 212 22.14 -1.96 -6.98
N ILE A 213 21.42 -1.86 -5.86
CA ILE A 213 21.53 -0.73 -4.93
C ILE A 213 22.06 -1.12 -3.55
N LEU A 214 21.96 -2.40 -3.18
CA LEU A 214 22.52 -2.92 -1.95
C LEU A 214 22.96 -4.37 -2.17
N GLN A 215 24.13 -4.72 -1.66
CA GLN A 215 24.61 -6.10 -1.59
C GLN A 215 24.32 -6.67 -0.20
N MET A 216 23.68 -7.83 -0.15
CA MET A 216 23.43 -8.59 1.08
C MET A 216 24.66 -9.40 1.46
N SER A 217 24.85 -9.61 2.76
CA SER A 217 25.95 -10.45 3.25
C SER A 217 25.68 -11.91 2.91
N TYR A 218 26.67 -12.59 2.31
CA TYR A 218 26.58 -14.03 2.01
C TYR A 218 26.57 -14.92 3.27
N SER A 219 26.90 -14.36 4.44
CA SER A 219 26.75 -15.05 5.73
C SER A 219 25.30 -15.22 6.15
N ASP A 220 24.37 -14.47 5.55
CA ASP A 220 22.95 -14.61 5.81
C ASP A 220 22.42 -15.81 5.03
N PRO A 221 21.87 -16.84 5.71
CA PRO A 221 21.16 -17.89 5.00
C PRO A 221 19.99 -17.27 4.23
N PRO A 222 19.43 -17.95 3.22
CA PRO A 222 18.28 -17.46 2.44
C PRO A 222 17.04 -17.37 3.33
N TYR A 223 16.98 -16.34 4.17
CA TYR A 223 15.87 -16.04 5.06
C TYR A 223 15.11 -14.83 4.55
N ASN A 224 13.82 -14.83 4.86
CA ASN A 224 12.93 -13.74 4.52
C ASN A 224 13.40 -12.46 5.20
N TYR A 225 13.57 -11.42 4.39
CA TYR A 225 13.58 -10.05 4.83
C TYR A 225 12.43 -9.32 4.15
N TYR A 226 12.03 -8.20 4.73
CA TYR A 226 10.93 -7.40 4.23
C TYR A 226 11.46 -6.04 3.84
N ILE A 227 10.92 -5.47 2.76
CA ILE A 227 11.28 -4.13 2.31
C ILE A 227 10.03 -3.26 2.23
N THR A 228 10.16 -1.99 2.59
CA THR A 228 9.09 -1.01 2.42
C THR A 228 9.68 0.34 2.04
N MET A 229 8.94 1.10 1.24
CA MET A 229 9.27 2.48 0.91
C MET A 229 8.57 3.41 1.90
N SER A 230 9.26 4.42 2.40
CA SER A 230 8.61 5.46 3.22
C SER A 230 7.85 6.46 2.32
N PRO A 231 6.58 6.76 2.61
CA PRO A 231 5.82 7.81 1.92
C PRO A 231 6.18 9.23 2.39
N VAL A 232 7.05 9.38 3.41
CA VAL A 232 7.56 10.69 3.87
C VAL A 232 8.92 11.05 3.28
N ASP A 233 9.97 10.22 3.44
CA ASP A 233 11.35 10.54 3.00
C ASP A 233 11.81 9.92 1.68
N GLY A 234 11.07 8.94 1.15
CA GLY A 234 11.33 8.31 -0.17
C GLY A 234 12.49 7.32 -0.12
N LYS A 235 12.85 6.87 1.08
CA LYS A 235 13.91 5.87 1.31
C LYS A 235 13.31 4.49 1.53
N LEU A 236 14.09 3.48 1.15
CA LEU A 236 13.74 2.09 1.36
C LEU A 236 14.29 1.61 2.70
N TYR A 237 13.42 0.95 3.45
CA TYR A 237 13.71 0.33 4.73
C TYR A 237 13.68 -1.18 4.57
N ILE A 238 14.54 -1.86 5.31
CA ILE A 238 14.74 -3.31 5.23
C ILE A 238 14.69 -3.88 6.63
N SER A 239 13.82 -4.86 6.85
CA SER A 239 13.76 -5.62 8.08
C SER A 239 14.58 -6.89 7.94
N LYS A 240 15.73 -6.96 8.64
CA LYS A 240 16.62 -8.12 8.64
C LYS A 240 16.32 -8.99 9.86
N GLN A 241 15.53 -10.02 9.62
CA GLN A 241 15.01 -10.91 10.65
C GLN A 241 16.11 -11.59 11.49
N GLN A 242 17.17 -12.11 10.85
CA GLN A 242 18.26 -12.80 11.57
C GLN A 242 19.25 -11.85 12.24
N GLU A 243 19.47 -10.68 11.65
CA GLU A 243 20.32 -9.66 12.27
C GLU A 243 19.59 -8.88 13.37
N LEU A 244 18.28 -9.12 13.54
CA LEU A 244 17.43 -8.45 14.52
C LEU A 244 17.55 -6.92 14.44
N LYS A 245 17.61 -6.43 13.19
CA LYS A 245 17.86 -5.03 12.85
C LYS A 245 16.93 -4.57 11.75
N ILE A 246 16.63 -3.27 11.80
CA ILE A 246 15.97 -2.56 10.71
C ILE A 246 16.98 -1.59 10.12
N LEU A 247 17.16 -1.67 8.81
CA LEU A 247 18.10 -0.87 8.05
C LEU A 247 17.35 0.12 7.17
N ARG A 248 18.01 1.22 6.83
CA ARG A 248 17.59 2.18 5.81
C ARG A 248 18.67 2.29 4.75
N ILE A 249 18.28 2.26 3.48
CA ILE A 249 19.21 2.50 2.37
C ILE A 249 19.59 3.99 2.34
N LYS A 250 20.90 4.27 2.19
CA LYS A 250 21.40 5.65 2.19
C LYS A 250 21.09 6.38 0.88
N THR A 251 21.35 5.75 -0.27
CA THR A 251 21.08 6.30 -1.61
C THR A 251 20.53 5.25 -2.56
N MET A 252 19.62 5.66 -3.45
CA MET A 252 19.02 4.82 -4.50
C MET A 252 19.67 5.04 -5.88
N GLY A 253 20.57 6.02 -5.99
CA GLY A 253 21.32 6.33 -7.19
C GLY A 253 22.56 5.42 -7.36
N PRO A 254 23.50 5.80 -8.23
CA PRO A 254 24.74 5.07 -8.42
C PRO A 254 25.53 4.91 -7.11
N VAL A 255 25.88 3.67 -6.77
CA VAL A 255 26.54 3.32 -5.50
C VAL A 255 27.96 2.82 -5.78
N ARG A 256 28.96 3.39 -5.09
CA ARG A 256 30.37 2.94 -5.22
C ARG A 256 30.64 1.66 -4.42
N ASP A 257 30.09 1.57 -3.21
CA ASP A 257 30.20 0.40 -2.34
C ASP A 257 28.81 -0.09 -1.93
N LEU A 258 28.33 -1.12 -2.63
CA LEU A 258 27.02 -1.74 -2.41
C LEU A 258 26.89 -2.40 -1.04
N SER A 259 27.99 -2.83 -0.42
CA SER A 259 27.97 -3.52 0.87
C SER A 259 27.77 -2.57 2.05
N ARG A 260 27.96 -1.25 1.85
CA ARG A 260 27.87 -0.23 2.91
C ARG A 260 26.78 0.82 2.69
N ASN A 261 25.91 0.60 1.70
CA ASN A 261 24.84 1.52 1.33
C ASN A 261 23.61 1.45 2.25
N PHE A 262 23.83 1.31 3.55
CA PHE A 262 22.76 1.25 4.55
C PHE A 262 23.18 1.90 5.86
N GLU A 263 22.21 2.23 6.70
CA GLU A 263 22.38 2.62 8.09
C GLU A 263 21.35 1.88 8.97
N VAL A 264 21.71 1.60 10.22
CA VAL A 264 20.81 0.96 11.18
C VAL A 264 19.86 2.02 11.74
N ILE A 265 18.57 1.70 11.80
CA ILE A 265 17.52 2.57 12.35
C ILE A 265 16.97 1.99 13.65
N ALA A 266 16.94 0.66 13.78
CA ALA A 266 16.50 -0.02 14.99
C ALA A 266 17.21 -1.35 15.19
N GLY A 267 17.30 -1.79 16.44
CA GLY A 267 17.87 -3.07 16.81
C GLY A 267 19.36 -3.02 17.11
N THR A 268 19.76 -3.58 18.25
CA THR A 268 21.17 -3.78 18.61
C THR A 268 21.79 -5.01 17.92
N GLY A 269 20.95 -5.94 17.46
CA GLY A 269 21.35 -7.28 17.03
C GLY A 269 21.25 -8.33 18.12
N GLU A 270 20.90 -7.94 19.34
CA GLU A 270 20.60 -8.89 20.43
C GLU A 270 19.10 -9.24 20.42
N GLN A 271 18.81 -10.52 20.64
CA GLN A 271 17.44 -11.01 20.69
C GLN A 271 16.73 -10.52 21.95
N CYS A 272 15.53 -9.98 21.79
CA CYS A 272 14.64 -9.77 22.93
C CYS A 272 13.84 -11.04 23.25
N TYR A 273 13.85 -11.41 24.53
CA TYR A 273 13.05 -12.50 25.07
C TYR A 273 11.83 -11.94 25.80
N HIS A 274 10.75 -12.72 25.83
CA HIS A 274 9.55 -12.37 26.59
C HIS A 274 9.87 -12.18 28.08
N GLY A 275 9.33 -11.12 28.69
CA GLY A 275 9.61 -10.77 30.08
C GLY A 275 10.94 -10.06 30.30
N ASP A 276 11.59 -9.54 29.24
CA ASP A 276 12.78 -8.69 29.38
C ASP A 276 12.49 -7.51 30.33
N LEU A 277 13.33 -7.35 31.36
CA LEU A 277 13.13 -6.35 32.41
C LEU A 277 13.10 -4.90 31.88
N ASN A 278 13.74 -4.66 30.73
CA ASN A 278 13.76 -3.36 30.07
C ASN A 278 12.70 -3.25 28.97
N ARG A 279 11.72 -4.16 28.92
CA ARG A 279 10.66 -4.22 27.92
C ARG A 279 11.20 -4.08 26.50
N CYS A 280 12.31 -4.78 26.20
CA CYS A 280 12.98 -4.71 24.89
C CYS A 280 13.41 -3.30 24.46
N GLY A 281 13.54 -2.35 25.39
CA GLY A 281 13.85 -0.95 25.08
C GLY A 281 12.65 -0.10 24.66
N ASP A 282 11.43 -0.51 24.99
CA ASP A 282 10.23 0.32 24.82
C ASP A 282 10.39 1.71 25.48
N SER A 283 9.74 2.70 24.87
CA SER A 283 9.78 4.12 25.20
C SER A 283 11.20 4.75 25.18
N LYS A 284 12.16 4.09 24.53
CA LYS A 284 13.55 4.57 24.36
C LYS A 284 13.94 4.59 22.88
N SER A 285 15.16 5.06 22.61
CA SER A 285 15.75 5.09 21.26
C SER A 285 15.71 3.71 20.59
N ALA A 286 15.14 3.63 19.40
CA ALA A 286 15.03 2.40 18.61
C ALA A 286 16.40 1.74 18.32
N LEU A 287 17.45 2.55 18.15
CA LEU A 287 18.84 2.07 17.98
C LEU A 287 19.37 1.23 19.16
N LYS A 288 18.87 1.48 20.37
CA LYS A 288 19.28 0.77 21.59
C LYS A 288 18.30 -0.32 22.00
N ALA A 289 17.23 -0.49 21.24
CA ALA A 289 16.21 -1.49 21.51
C ALA A 289 16.63 -2.86 20.99
N LYS A 290 16.14 -3.90 21.66
CA LYS A 290 16.29 -5.29 21.23
C LYS A 290 15.04 -5.68 20.46
N LEU A 291 15.21 -6.38 19.34
CA LEU A 291 14.11 -6.93 18.55
C LEU A 291 14.05 -8.44 18.79
N SER A 292 12.86 -9.02 18.76
CA SER A 292 12.67 -10.47 18.96
C SER A 292 12.81 -11.23 17.65
N TYR A 293 12.07 -10.82 16.63
CA TYR A 293 12.06 -11.43 15.30
C TYR A 293 11.33 -10.50 14.32
N PRO A 294 11.99 -9.43 13.83
CA PRO A 294 11.33 -8.42 13.02
C PRO A 294 11.03 -8.99 11.63
N LYS A 295 9.78 -8.86 11.20
CA LYS A 295 9.27 -9.35 9.91
C LYS A 295 8.78 -8.18 9.06
N GLY A 296 7.53 -8.18 8.62
CA GLY A 296 6.89 -7.14 7.86
C GLY A 296 7.02 -5.78 8.54
N ILE A 297 7.36 -4.78 7.74
CA ILE A 297 7.47 -3.40 8.14
C ILE A 297 6.67 -2.53 7.17
N THR A 298 6.08 -1.46 7.69
CA THR A 298 5.37 -0.46 6.89
C THR A 298 5.46 0.90 7.57
N ILE A 299 5.25 1.98 6.83
CA ILE A 299 5.42 3.35 7.32
C ILE A 299 4.22 4.17 6.87
N ASN A 300 3.53 4.80 7.82
CA ASN A 300 2.32 5.57 7.54
C ASN A 300 2.66 6.95 6.96
N LYS A 301 1.62 7.68 6.53
CA LYS A 301 1.80 9.03 5.97
C LYS A 301 2.44 10.03 6.94
N ASP A 302 2.30 9.80 8.25
CA ASP A 302 2.89 10.65 9.30
C ASP A 302 4.37 10.31 9.56
N GLY A 303 4.87 9.20 9.01
CA GLY A 303 6.26 8.75 9.16
C GLY A 303 6.47 7.73 10.29
N VAL A 304 5.41 7.32 10.99
CA VAL A 304 5.47 6.26 12.01
C VAL A 304 5.67 4.91 11.33
N MET A 305 6.73 4.20 11.74
CA MET A 305 7.03 2.86 11.24
C MET A 305 6.38 1.81 12.13
N PHE A 306 5.65 0.87 11.54
CA PHE A 306 5.09 -0.30 12.19
C PHE A 306 5.91 -1.54 11.84
N ILE A 307 6.13 -2.40 12.84
CA ILE A 307 7.01 -3.57 12.76
C ILE A 307 6.29 -4.76 13.36
N ALA A 308 6.16 -5.85 12.61
CA ALA A 308 5.77 -7.14 13.16
C ALA A 308 6.99 -7.77 13.85
N ASP A 309 7.09 -7.64 15.17
CA ASP A 309 8.23 -8.10 15.98
C ASP A 309 7.81 -9.29 16.85
N GLY A 310 8.12 -10.52 16.40
CA GLY A 310 7.69 -11.74 17.08
C GLY A 310 6.18 -11.93 17.04
N THR A 311 5.52 -11.74 18.19
CA THR A 311 4.05 -11.79 18.39
C THR A 311 3.44 -10.40 18.65
N ASN A 312 4.24 -9.34 18.56
CA ASN A 312 3.82 -7.98 18.83
C ASN A 312 3.87 -7.14 17.55
N ILE A 313 3.09 -6.05 17.52
CA ILE A 313 3.33 -4.94 16.59
C ILE A 313 3.98 -3.81 17.38
N ARG A 314 5.16 -3.38 16.94
CA ARG A 314 5.89 -2.27 17.54
C ARG A 314 5.91 -1.08 16.59
N THR A 315 5.98 0.11 17.15
CA THR A 315 6.03 1.37 16.41
C THR A 315 7.33 2.09 16.67
N ILE A 316 7.88 2.75 15.65
CA ILE A 316 8.94 3.75 15.80
C ILE A 316 8.39 5.10 15.36
N SER A 317 8.41 6.07 16.28
CA SER A 317 7.99 7.44 16.01
C SER A 317 9.02 8.21 15.16
N ASN A 318 8.64 9.38 14.63
CA ASN A 318 9.55 10.27 13.93
C ASN A 318 10.74 10.74 14.77
N SER A 319 10.61 10.75 16.10
CA SER A 319 11.71 11.05 17.03
C SER A 319 12.64 9.86 17.28
N GLY A 320 12.42 8.72 16.61
CA GLY A 320 13.22 7.51 16.75
C GLY A 320 12.97 6.74 18.05
N ILE A 321 11.81 6.94 18.69
CA ILE A 321 11.43 6.23 19.91
C ILE A 321 10.64 4.99 19.51
N ILE A 322 11.03 3.81 20.02
CA ILE A 322 10.30 2.56 19.80
C ILE A 322 9.33 2.31 20.96
N ASP A 323 8.15 1.77 20.66
CA ASP A 323 7.20 1.30 21.67
C ASP A 323 6.38 0.13 21.13
N THR A 324 5.64 -0.56 22.01
CA THR A 324 4.76 -1.66 21.65
C THR A 324 3.33 -1.15 21.42
N PHE A 325 2.82 -1.31 20.21
CA PHE A 325 1.49 -0.84 19.79
C PHE A 325 0.41 -1.91 20.01
N ILE A 326 0.70 -3.15 19.61
CA ILE A 326 -0.18 -4.32 19.82
C ILE A 326 0.63 -5.43 20.49
N GLY A 327 0.00 -6.08 21.48
CA GLY A 327 0.60 -7.16 22.25
C GLY A 327 1.34 -6.66 23.50
N PHE A 328 2.23 -7.49 24.04
CA PHE A 328 2.85 -7.25 25.34
C PHE A 328 4.30 -7.74 25.39
N GLN A 329 5.16 -6.99 26.07
CA GLN A 329 6.55 -7.39 26.33
C GLN A 329 6.68 -8.20 27.63
N ASP A 330 5.75 -8.05 28.58
CA ASP A 330 5.84 -8.60 29.93
C ASP A 330 5.53 -10.13 30.02
N GLY A 331 5.37 -10.80 28.88
CA GLY A 331 5.14 -12.25 28.81
C GLY A 331 3.81 -12.66 28.16
N PRO A 332 3.61 -13.98 27.93
CA PRO A 332 2.41 -14.50 27.29
C PRO A 332 1.19 -14.30 28.19
N LYS A 333 0.22 -13.49 27.73
CA LYS A 333 -1.11 -13.43 28.35
C LYS A 333 -1.96 -14.60 27.86
N LEU A 334 -2.94 -14.99 28.69
CA LEU A 334 -3.91 -16.02 28.33
C LEU A 334 -4.58 -15.64 27.00
N PHE A 335 -4.52 -16.54 26.01
CA PHE A 335 -5.17 -16.33 24.73
C PHE A 335 -6.67 -16.12 24.93
N ARG A 336 -7.21 -15.08 24.28
CA ARG A 336 -8.64 -14.83 24.20
C ARG A 336 -9.02 -14.73 22.73
N PRO A 337 -9.97 -15.55 22.25
CA PRO A 337 -10.50 -15.42 20.89
C PRO A 337 -10.99 -13.99 20.65
N ILE A 338 -10.68 -13.47 19.46
CA ILE A 338 -11.20 -12.20 18.99
C ILE A 338 -12.68 -12.40 18.63
N ASP A 339 -13.55 -11.50 19.10
CA ASP A 339 -14.97 -11.53 18.76
C ASP A 339 -15.16 -11.26 17.26
N CYS A 340 -15.93 -12.10 16.57
CA CYS A 340 -16.15 -11.98 15.13
C CYS A 340 -17.13 -10.87 14.77
N TYR A 341 -17.94 -10.39 15.72
CA TYR A 341 -19.07 -9.49 15.43
C TYR A 341 -18.89 -8.09 16.00
N ARG A 342 -17.81 -7.83 16.72
CA ARG A 342 -17.59 -6.59 17.44
C ARG A 342 -16.13 -6.17 17.39
N ASP A 343 -15.92 -4.87 17.36
CA ASP A 343 -14.60 -4.29 17.51
C ASP A 343 -14.05 -4.59 18.90
N VAL A 344 -12.76 -4.96 18.94
CA VAL A 344 -12.06 -5.28 20.17
C VAL A 344 -10.99 -4.22 20.40
N PRO A 345 -10.89 -3.61 21.59
CA PRO A 345 -9.83 -2.64 21.86
C PRO A 345 -8.46 -3.31 21.75
N LEU A 346 -7.48 -2.61 21.17
CA LEU A 346 -6.13 -3.13 20.87
C LEU A 346 -5.46 -3.80 22.08
N ARG A 347 -5.70 -3.31 23.30
CA ARG A 347 -5.19 -3.89 24.56
C ARG A 347 -5.72 -5.29 24.89
N ARG A 348 -6.70 -5.80 24.14
CA ARG A 348 -7.23 -7.17 24.28
C ARG A 348 -6.81 -8.07 23.13
N VAL A 349 -6.15 -7.53 22.10
CA VAL A 349 -5.70 -8.28 20.94
C VAL A 349 -4.38 -8.97 21.25
N THR A 350 -4.33 -10.28 21.02
CA THR A 350 -3.12 -11.09 21.08
C THR A 350 -2.88 -11.71 19.71
N LEU A 351 -1.75 -11.41 19.09
CA LEU A 351 -1.44 -11.90 17.75
C LEU A 351 -0.70 -13.23 17.80
N HIS A 352 -0.99 -14.08 16.82
CA HIS A 352 -0.26 -15.32 16.59
C HIS A 352 0.45 -15.23 15.24
N TRP A 353 1.78 -15.21 15.27
CA TRP A 353 2.61 -15.20 14.05
C TRP A 353 2.24 -14.12 13.02
N PRO A 354 2.16 -12.82 13.39
CA PRO A 354 2.10 -11.77 12.38
C PRO A 354 3.30 -11.90 11.43
N THR A 355 3.11 -11.67 10.13
CA THR A 355 4.15 -11.83 9.10
C THR A 355 4.34 -10.57 8.29
N SER A 356 3.37 -10.22 7.44
CA SER A 356 3.41 -9.03 6.60
C SER A 356 2.57 -7.90 7.20
N LEU A 357 2.97 -6.66 6.94
CA LEU A 357 2.22 -5.45 7.27
C LEU A 357 2.13 -4.58 6.02
N ALA A 358 1.00 -3.93 5.84
CA ALA A 358 0.77 -2.91 4.83
C ALA A 358 -0.20 -1.89 5.40
N ILE A 359 -0.12 -0.66 4.90
CA ILE A 359 -1.04 0.41 5.25
C ILE A 359 -1.97 0.63 4.09
N ASN A 360 -3.25 0.78 4.39
CA ASN A 360 -4.24 1.17 3.40
C ASN A 360 -4.05 2.64 3.03
N PRO A 361 -3.70 2.97 1.77
CA PRO A 361 -3.45 4.36 1.38
C PRO A 361 -4.72 5.24 1.33
N LEU A 362 -5.92 4.67 1.45
CA LEU A 362 -7.19 5.41 1.41
C LEU A 362 -7.53 6.08 2.75
N ASP A 363 -7.25 5.41 3.86
CA ASP A 363 -7.61 5.81 5.22
C ASP A 363 -6.43 5.83 6.20
N ASP A 364 -5.25 5.36 5.79
CA ASP A 364 -4.03 5.21 6.62
C ASP A 364 -4.17 4.13 7.72
N SER A 365 -5.07 3.14 7.54
CA SER A 365 -5.29 2.01 8.47
C SER A 365 -4.29 0.87 8.32
#